data_AF-F4CQB1-F1
#
_entry.id   AF-F4CQB1-F1
#
_cell.length_a   1.000
_cell.length_b   1.000
_cell.length_c   1.000
_cell.angle_alpha   90.00
_cell.angle_beta   90.00
_cell.angle_gamma   90.00
#
_symmetry.space_group_name_H-M   'P 1'
#
loop_
_entity.id
_entity.type
_entity.pdbx_description
1 polymer ?
#
loop_
_entity_poly.entity_id
_entity_poly.type
_entity_poly.pdbx_seq_one_letter_code
_entity_poly.pdbx_strand_id
1 'polypeptide(L)'
;MDIHPALDVARTQWRDAEERLLPVLITEPAAAARAIEVIGRLLVVLRNRGDDPAALLAAASDADALVAALALPPVDVPAELLAGVACGARLREIAARQDERRVEQLVARGLETGATWVVLAGPEDPGRVTEGRVVTVHVASRTVLTATADPGAADGPYELQVRPHLGNPLARRFCDRAEWLDEFRLCRCDVEALHGGRAPRPAATPVATATRTGAR
;
A
#
# COMPACT_ATOMS: atom_id res chain seq x y z
N MET A 1 11.96 -22.30 -13.68
CA MET A 1 12.98 -21.43 -13.06
C MET A 1 12.27 -20.64 -11.98
N ASP A 2 12.77 -20.69 -10.75
CA ASP A 2 12.16 -19.96 -9.65
C ASP A 2 12.37 -18.45 -9.87
N ILE A 3 11.27 -17.69 -9.96
CA ILE A 3 11.31 -16.25 -10.27
C ILE A 3 11.77 -15.44 -9.05
N HIS A 4 11.57 -15.97 -7.84
CA HIS A 4 11.90 -15.29 -6.59
C HIS A 4 13.39 -14.88 -6.48
N PRO A 5 14.37 -15.78 -6.63
CA PRO A 5 15.79 -15.40 -6.55
C PRO A 5 16.22 -14.43 -7.66
N ALA A 6 15.70 -14.59 -8.87
CA ALA A 6 16.01 -13.70 -9.99
C ALA A 6 15.46 -12.28 -9.74
N LEU A 7 14.26 -12.19 -9.16
CA LEU A 7 13.64 -10.92 -8.81
C LEU A 7 14.37 -10.21 -7.67
N ASP A 8 14.91 -10.94 -6.69
CA ASP A 8 15.71 -10.35 -5.61
C ASP A 8 17.02 -9.77 -6.12
N VAL A 9 17.73 -10.47 -7.01
CA VAL A 9 18.92 -9.93 -7.68
C VAL A 9 18.57 -8.68 -8.49
N ALA A 10 17.48 -8.71 -9.25
CA ALA A 10 17.05 -7.56 -10.05
C ALA A 10 16.67 -6.36 -9.18
N ARG A 11 16.01 -6.58 -8.03
CA ARG A 11 15.69 -5.49 -7.08
C ARG A 11 16.93 -4.77 -6.59
N THR A 12 17.98 -5.52 -6.23
CA THR A 12 19.26 -4.93 -5.82
C THR A 12 19.86 -4.11 -6.96
N GLN A 13 19.91 -4.66 -8.18
CA GLN A 13 20.44 -3.96 -9.35
C GLN A 13 19.66 -2.69 -9.71
N TRP A 14 18.32 -2.72 -9.61
CA TRP A 14 17.48 -1.55 -9.88
C TRP A 14 17.65 -0.46 -8.82
N ARG A 15 17.90 -0.86 -7.57
CA ARG A 15 18.24 0.08 -6.50
C ARG A 15 19.63 0.69 -6.73
N ASP A 16 20.63 -0.11 -7.08
CA ASP A 16 21.96 0.37 -7.41
C ASP A 16 21.92 1.34 -8.60
N ALA A 17 21.05 1.09 -9.59
CA ALA A 17 20.84 1.99 -10.71
C ALA A 17 20.28 3.35 -10.27
N GLU A 18 19.30 3.36 -9.36
CA GLU A 18 18.73 4.57 -8.76
C GLU A 18 19.81 5.35 -8.00
N GLU A 19 20.59 4.68 -7.16
CA GLU A 19 21.67 5.30 -6.39
C GLU A 19 22.78 5.89 -7.29
N ARG A 20 23.12 5.21 -8.38
CA ARG A 20 24.12 5.70 -9.36
C ARG A 20 23.61 6.83 -10.24
N LEU A 21 22.30 6.93 -10.47
CA LEU A 21 21.72 8.01 -11.26
C LEU A 21 21.65 9.33 -10.47
N LEU A 22 21.42 9.26 -9.15
CA LEU A 22 21.23 10.44 -8.30
C LEU A 22 22.32 11.53 -8.43
N PRO A 23 23.63 11.22 -8.39
CA PRO A 23 24.67 12.23 -8.58
C PRO A 23 24.54 12.99 -9.92
N VAL A 24 24.25 12.28 -11.02
CA VAL A 24 24.07 12.88 -12.35
C VAL A 24 22.90 13.85 -12.36
N LEU A 25 21.80 13.50 -11.68
CA LEU A 25 20.62 14.36 -11.59
C LEU A 25 20.91 15.67 -10.84
N ILE A 26 21.84 15.64 -9.87
CA ILE A 26 22.19 16.80 -9.04
C ILE A 26 23.19 17.70 -9.76
N THR A 27 24.21 17.14 -10.43
CA THR A 27 25.30 17.92 -11.00
C THR A 27 24.96 18.53 -12.36
N GLU A 28 24.03 17.92 -13.12
CA GLU A 28 23.74 18.31 -14.50
C GLU A 28 22.24 18.46 -14.76
N PRO A 29 21.63 19.63 -14.46
CA PRO A 29 20.18 19.82 -14.54
C PRO A 29 19.55 19.52 -15.91
N ALA A 30 20.28 19.81 -17.00
CA ALA A 30 19.80 19.53 -18.35
C ALA A 30 19.81 18.03 -18.68
N ALA A 31 20.85 17.30 -18.25
CA ALA A 31 20.89 15.84 -18.37
C ALA A 31 19.81 15.19 -17.47
N ALA A 32 19.61 15.74 -16.28
CA ALA A 32 18.58 15.31 -15.35
C ALA A 32 17.17 15.39 -15.94
N ALA A 33 16.80 16.53 -16.54
CA ALA A 33 15.50 16.71 -17.16
C ALA A 33 15.25 15.69 -18.27
N ARG A 34 16.26 15.43 -19.12
CA ARG A 34 16.16 14.41 -20.18
C ARG A 34 16.04 12.99 -19.60
N ALA A 35 16.86 12.64 -18.61
CA ALA A 35 16.79 11.34 -17.96
C ALA A 35 15.41 11.09 -17.32
N ILE A 36 14.85 12.08 -16.64
CA ILE A 36 13.50 12.02 -16.06
C ILE A 36 12.44 11.84 -17.15
N GLU A 37 12.55 12.54 -18.29
CA GLU A 37 11.64 12.34 -19.42
C GLU A 37 11.71 10.90 -19.96
N VAL A 38 12.93 10.37 -20.18
CA VAL A 38 13.12 9.00 -20.65
C VAL A 38 12.49 8.01 -19.67
N ILE A 39 12.78 8.14 -18.37
CA ILE A 39 12.22 7.26 -17.32
C ILE A 39 10.69 7.34 -17.28
N GLY A 40 10.12 8.54 -17.40
CA GLY A 40 8.67 8.74 -17.45
C GLY A 40 8.03 8.02 -18.63
N ARG A 41 8.65 8.05 -19.81
CA ARG A 41 8.16 7.32 -21.00
C ARG A 41 8.36 5.82 -20.88
N LEU A 42 9.49 5.36 -20.35
CA LEU A 42 9.72 3.94 -20.02
C LEU A 42 8.64 3.41 -19.08
N LEU A 43 8.26 4.17 -18.05
CA LEU A 43 7.17 3.79 -17.15
C LEU A 43 5.84 3.61 -17.87
N VAL A 44 5.51 4.47 -18.84
CA VAL A 44 4.30 4.28 -19.67
C VAL A 44 4.37 2.98 -20.47
N VAL A 45 5.52 2.70 -21.11
CA VAL A 45 5.72 1.45 -21.85
C VAL A 45 5.57 0.23 -20.93
N LEU A 46 6.20 0.25 -19.76
CA LEU A 46 6.15 -0.85 -18.80
C LEU A 46 4.74 -1.05 -18.21
N ARG A 47 3.98 0.03 -17.99
CA ARG A 47 2.56 -0.06 -17.56
C ARG A 47 1.69 -0.74 -18.63
N ASN A 48 1.94 -0.47 -19.91
CA ASN A 48 1.21 -1.11 -21.01
C ASN A 48 1.54 -2.60 -21.19
N ARG A 49 2.66 -3.08 -20.62
CA ARG A 49 3.03 -4.51 -20.62
C ARG A 49 2.36 -5.33 -19.51
N GLY A 50 1.71 -4.67 -18.53
CA GLY A 50 0.94 -5.33 -17.46
C GLY A 50 1.60 -5.28 -16.07
N ASP A 51 1.07 -6.12 -15.16
CA ASP A 51 1.46 -6.19 -13.74
C ASP A 51 2.34 -7.44 -13.42
N ASP A 52 2.99 -8.05 -14.42
CA ASP A 52 3.77 -9.28 -14.27
C ASP A 52 5.28 -9.00 -14.00
N PRO A 53 5.83 -9.42 -12.84
CA PRO A 53 7.26 -9.31 -12.54
C PRO A 53 8.17 -10.00 -13.57
N ALA A 54 7.73 -11.10 -14.19
CA ALA A 54 8.54 -11.79 -15.21
C ALA A 54 8.70 -10.92 -16.46
N ALA A 55 7.66 -10.18 -16.85
CA ALA A 55 7.72 -9.23 -17.96
C ALA A 55 8.67 -8.05 -17.67
N LEU A 56 8.80 -7.63 -16.40
CA LEU A 56 9.78 -6.61 -16.00
C LEU A 56 11.21 -7.12 -16.10
N LEU A 57 11.47 -8.36 -15.67
CA LEU A 57 12.78 -9.00 -15.81
C LEU A 57 13.20 -9.11 -17.28
N ALA A 58 12.28 -9.56 -18.14
CA ALA A 58 12.52 -9.65 -19.58
C ALA A 58 12.75 -8.27 -20.23
N ALA A 59 12.07 -7.22 -19.76
CA ALA A 59 12.30 -5.86 -20.22
C ALA A 59 13.69 -5.34 -19.81
N ALA A 60 14.11 -5.63 -18.57
CA ALA A 60 15.39 -5.19 -18.04
C ALA A 60 16.59 -5.91 -18.69
N SER A 61 16.42 -7.15 -19.17
CA SER A 61 17.50 -7.89 -19.84
C SER A 61 17.88 -7.34 -21.22
N ASP A 62 17.06 -6.46 -21.80
CA ASP A 62 17.30 -5.81 -23.09
C ASP A 62 17.06 -4.30 -22.98
N ALA A 63 17.83 -3.66 -22.10
CA ALA A 63 17.70 -2.24 -21.77
C ALA A 63 17.91 -1.34 -22.99
N ASP A 64 18.87 -1.66 -23.85
CA ASP A 64 19.15 -0.91 -25.07
C ASP A 64 17.96 -0.92 -26.03
N ALA A 65 17.38 -2.09 -26.31
CA ALA A 65 16.19 -2.16 -27.17
C ALA A 65 14.99 -1.43 -26.54
N LEU A 66 14.83 -1.53 -25.21
CA LEU A 66 13.76 -0.86 -24.49
C LEU A 66 13.87 0.67 -24.59
N VAL A 67 15.07 1.24 -24.44
CA VAL A 67 15.31 2.68 -24.58
C VAL A 67 15.21 3.12 -26.04
N ALA A 68 15.78 2.35 -26.97
CA ALA A 68 15.73 2.64 -28.41
C ALA A 68 14.28 2.72 -28.93
N ALA A 69 13.37 1.89 -28.40
CA ALA A 69 11.96 1.88 -28.78
C ALA A 69 11.22 3.21 -28.50
N LEU A 70 11.78 4.11 -27.69
CA LEU A 70 11.18 5.41 -27.40
C LEU A 70 11.39 6.43 -28.52
N ALA A 71 12.31 6.17 -29.46
CA ALA A 71 12.69 7.08 -30.56
C ALA A 71 13.02 8.51 -30.08
N LEU A 72 13.73 8.61 -28.95
CA LEU A 72 14.17 9.87 -28.35
C LEU A 72 15.59 10.24 -28.79
N PRO A 73 15.97 11.53 -28.70
CA PRO A 73 17.37 11.92 -28.77
C PRO A 73 18.21 11.16 -27.75
N PRO A 74 19.48 10.83 -28.08
CA PRO A 74 20.36 10.16 -27.14
C PRO A 74 20.57 11.02 -25.89
N VAL A 75 20.70 10.35 -24.76
CA VAL A 75 21.03 10.95 -23.47
C VAL A 75 22.36 10.38 -23.01
N ASP A 76 23.19 11.19 -22.37
CA ASP A 76 24.50 10.78 -21.84
C ASP A 76 24.37 10.00 -20.52
N VAL A 77 23.41 9.07 -20.48
CA VAL A 77 23.15 8.17 -19.35
C VAL A 77 23.01 6.74 -19.90
N PRO A 78 23.75 5.76 -19.37
CA PRO A 78 23.63 4.36 -19.78
C PRO A 78 22.19 3.84 -19.76
N ALA A 79 21.79 3.10 -20.80
CA ALA A 79 20.43 2.59 -20.95
C ALA A 79 20.03 1.69 -19.78
N GLU A 80 20.97 0.92 -19.23
CA GLU A 80 20.76 0.04 -18.09
C GLU A 80 20.37 0.80 -16.82
N LEU A 81 20.90 2.01 -16.61
CA LEU A 81 20.51 2.84 -15.47
C LEU A 81 19.08 3.35 -15.63
N LEU A 82 18.74 3.85 -16.81
CA LEU A 82 17.40 4.37 -17.11
C LEU A 82 16.34 3.26 -17.03
N ALA A 83 16.61 2.11 -17.66
CA ALA A 83 15.76 0.93 -17.62
C ALA A 83 15.64 0.37 -16.19
N GLY A 84 16.75 0.29 -15.46
CA GLY A 84 16.77 -0.19 -14.07
C GLY A 84 15.89 0.66 -13.16
N VAL A 85 16.02 2.00 -13.23
CA VAL A 85 15.19 2.92 -12.44
C VAL A 85 13.71 2.80 -12.81
N ALA A 86 13.39 2.73 -14.11
CA ALA A 86 12.01 2.57 -14.55
C ALA A 86 11.40 1.23 -14.10
N CYS A 87 12.14 0.12 -14.19
CA CYS A 87 11.71 -1.19 -13.71
C CYS A 87 11.53 -1.22 -12.18
N GLY A 88 12.45 -0.62 -11.42
CA GLY A 88 12.34 -0.50 -9.97
C GLY A 88 11.10 0.30 -9.55
N ALA A 89 10.86 1.46 -10.17
CA ALA A 89 9.66 2.26 -9.95
C ALA A 89 8.39 1.49 -10.32
N ARG A 90 8.38 0.78 -11.45
CA ARG A 90 7.23 -0.02 -11.89
C ARG A 90 6.92 -1.18 -10.94
N LEU A 91 7.95 -1.87 -10.41
CA LEU A 91 7.76 -2.93 -9.43
C LEU A 91 7.09 -2.38 -8.16
N ARG A 92 7.50 -1.20 -7.69
CA ARG A 92 6.87 -0.53 -6.54
C ARG A 92 5.39 -0.20 -6.79
N GLU A 93 5.02 0.22 -8.00
CA GLU A 93 3.62 0.42 -8.38
C GLU A 93 2.79 -0.88 -8.34
N ILE A 94 3.36 -1.98 -8.85
CA ILE A 94 2.69 -3.29 -8.85
C ILE A 94 2.45 -3.75 -7.41
N ALA A 95 3.47 -3.65 -6.55
CA ALA A 95 3.36 -3.99 -5.14
C ALA A 95 2.29 -3.15 -4.44
N ALA A 96 2.27 -1.83 -4.65
CA ALA A 96 1.26 -0.94 -4.07
C ALA A 96 -0.17 -1.33 -4.47
N ARG A 97 -0.41 -1.66 -5.74
CA ARG A 97 -1.73 -2.12 -6.20
C ARG A 97 -2.11 -3.49 -5.64
N GLN A 98 -1.15 -4.41 -5.51
CA GLN A 98 -1.40 -5.71 -4.89
C GLN A 98 -1.78 -5.55 -3.42
N ASP A 99 -1.10 -4.65 -2.70
CA ASP A 99 -1.43 -4.30 -1.33
C ASP A 99 -2.82 -3.68 -1.21
N GLU A 100 -3.17 -2.72 -2.09
CA GLU A 100 -4.52 -2.14 -2.16
C GLU A 100 -5.59 -3.22 -2.38
N ARG A 101 -5.43 -4.09 -3.38
CA ARG A 101 -6.36 -5.20 -3.65
C ARG A 101 -6.47 -6.16 -2.47
N ARG A 102 -5.35 -6.47 -1.80
CA ARG A 102 -5.34 -7.32 -0.61
C ARG A 102 -6.14 -6.67 0.53
N VAL A 103 -5.96 -5.37 0.76
CA VAL A 103 -6.73 -4.63 1.77
C VAL A 103 -8.22 -4.64 1.43
N GLU A 104 -8.59 -4.38 0.17
CA GLU A 104 -9.98 -4.42 -0.28
C GLU A 104 -10.62 -5.78 -0.07
N GLN A 105 -9.92 -6.86 -0.41
CA GLN A 105 -10.38 -8.24 -0.20
C GLN A 105 -10.58 -8.55 1.29
N LEU A 106 -9.65 -8.12 2.15
CA LEU A 106 -9.76 -8.31 3.60
C LEU A 106 -10.94 -7.54 4.18
N VAL A 107 -11.16 -6.30 3.74
CA VAL A 107 -12.32 -5.50 4.16
C VAL A 107 -13.63 -6.11 3.65
N ALA A 108 -13.68 -6.56 2.39
CA ALA A 108 -14.85 -7.23 1.83
C ALA A 108 -15.21 -8.50 2.61
N ARG A 109 -14.21 -9.34 2.91
CA ARG A 109 -14.41 -10.52 3.76
C ARG A 109 -14.87 -10.14 5.18
N GLY A 110 -14.33 -9.06 5.74
CA GLY A 110 -14.77 -8.54 7.04
C GLY A 110 -16.24 -8.10 7.03
N LEU A 111 -16.71 -7.49 5.95
CA LEU A 111 -18.13 -7.16 5.77
C LEU A 111 -18.99 -8.43 5.74
N GLU A 112 -18.57 -9.45 4.98
CA GLU A 112 -19.30 -10.72 4.85
C GLU A 112 -19.42 -11.47 6.18
N THR A 113 -18.37 -11.42 7.02
CA THR A 113 -18.36 -12.10 8.33
C THR A 113 -18.89 -11.24 9.47
N GLY A 114 -19.32 -10.00 9.21
CA GLY A 114 -19.79 -9.06 10.23
C GLY A 114 -18.67 -8.60 11.19
N ALA A 115 -17.41 -8.67 10.77
CA ALA A 115 -16.30 -8.16 11.56
C ALA A 115 -16.31 -6.63 11.58
N THR A 116 -16.16 -6.03 12.77
CA THR A 116 -16.02 -4.57 12.91
C THR A 116 -14.63 -4.10 12.48
N TRP A 117 -13.61 -4.91 12.76
CA TRP A 117 -12.21 -4.63 12.42
C TRP A 117 -11.55 -5.83 11.78
N VAL A 118 -10.63 -5.57 10.85
CA VAL A 118 -9.77 -6.59 10.23
C VAL A 118 -8.30 -6.24 10.45
N VAL A 119 -7.46 -7.26 10.62
CA VAL A 119 -6.01 -7.11 10.81
C VAL A 119 -5.33 -7.28 9.45
N LEU A 120 -4.60 -6.27 9.01
CA LEU A 120 -3.86 -6.29 7.74
C LEU A 120 -2.46 -6.90 7.90
N ALA A 121 -1.80 -6.59 9.00
CA ALA A 121 -0.44 -7.01 9.33
C ALA A 121 -0.23 -7.04 10.85
N GLY A 122 0.68 -7.90 11.30
CA GLY A 122 0.99 -8.08 12.73
C GLY A 122 0.01 -9.01 13.45
N PRO A 123 0.15 -9.15 14.79
CA PRO A 123 -0.73 -9.99 15.61
C PRO A 123 -2.13 -9.39 15.72
N GLU A 124 -3.14 -10.23 15.99
CA GLU A 124 -4.52 -9.75 16.22
C GLU A 124 -4.64 -8.87 17.47
N ASP A 125 -3.85 -9.19 18.50
CA ASP A 125 -3.79 -8.44 19.74
C ASP A 125 -2.58 -7.47 19.72
N PRO A 126 -2.80 -6.14 19.77
CA PRO A 126 -1.71 -5.16 19.83
C PRO A 126 -0.80 -5.36 21.05
N GLY A 127 -1.32 -5.92 22.13
CA GLY A 127 -0.56 -6.25 23.34
C GLY A 127 0.56 -7.27 23.10
N ARG A 128 0.57 -7.98 21.97
CA ARG A 128 1.62 -8.93 21.59
C ARG A 128 2.74 -8.33 20.74
N VAL A 129 2.62 -7.07 20.31
CA VAL A 129 3.68 -6.38 19.58
C VAL A 129 4.79 -5.98 20.56
N THR A 130 5.93 -6.62 20.47
CA THR A 130 7.14 -6.27 21.25
C THR A 130 8.18 -5.55 20.40
N GLU A 131 8.18 -5.83 19.11
CA GLU A 131 8.97 -5.16 18.08
C GLU A 131 8.18 -5.22 16.76
N GLY A 132 8.20 -4.15 15.98
CA GLY A 132 7.45 -4.03 14.72
C GLY A 132 6.10 -3.36 14.90
N ARG A 133 5.07 -3.81 14.17
CA ARG A 133 3.76 -3.13 14.16
C ARG A 133 2.59 -4.09 13.95
N VAL A 134 1.43 -3.65 14.44
CA VAL A 134 0.11 -4.16 14.03
C VAL A 134 -0.63 -3.09 13.24
N VAL A 135 -1.30 -3.50 12.17
CA VAL A 135 -2.12 -2.63 11.32
C VAL A 135 -3.52 -3.21 11.29
N THR A 136 -4.51 -2.46 11.76
CA THR A 136 -5.93 -2.84 11.74
C THR A 136 -6.75 -1.81 10.98
N VAL A 137 -7.84 -2.26 10.36
CA VAL A 137 -8.76 -1.41 9.59
C VAL A 137 -10.16 -1.59 10.09
N HIS A 138 -10.83 -0.48 10.39
CA HIS A 138 -12.25 -0.46 10.67
C HIS A 138 -13.02 -0.69 9.38
N VAL A 139 -13.85 -1.72 9.34
CA VAL A 139 -14.48 -2.20 8.12
C VAL A 139 -15.42 -1.15 7.52
N ALA A 140 -16.24 -0.49 8.35
CA ALA A 140 -17.25 0.44 7.85
C ALA A 140 -16.68 1.79 7.39
N SER A 141 -15.69 2.34 8.10
CA SER A 141 -15.13 3.67 7.79
C SER A 141 -13.83 3.62 6.99
N ARG A 142 -13.23 2.43 6.85
CA ARG A 142 -11.87 2.21 6.31
C ARG A 142 -10.79 2.99 7.04
N THR A 143 -11.04 3.39 8.29
CA THR A 143 -10.02 4.03 9.15
C THR A 143 -8.97 2.99 9.51
N VAL A 144 -7.70 3.32 9.28
CA VAL A 144 -6.54 2.47 9.60
C VAL A 144 -5.95 2.89 10.93
N LEU A 145 -5.73 1.94 11.84
CA LEU A 145 -4.94 2.11 13.05
C LEU A 145 -3.65 1.32 12.91
N THR A 146 -2.51 1.99 13.03
CA THR A 146 -1.18 1.36 13.07
C THR A 146 -0.58 1.58 14.45
N ALA A 147 -0.35 0.50 15.18
CA ALA A 147 0.31 0.53 16.47
C ALA A 147 1.71 -0.09 16.29
N THR A 148 2.74 0.68 16.57
CA THR A 148 4.16 0.31 16.40
C THR A 148 4.85 0.23 17.75
N ALA A 149 5.69 -0.78 17.94
CA ALA A 149 6.67 -0.83 19.02
C ALA A 149 8.08 -0.95 18.42
N ASP A 150 8.94 0.02 18.72
CA ASP A 150 10.34 0.07 18.36
C ASP A 150 11.17 0.34 19.63
N PRO A 151 11.70 -0.70 20.29
CA PRO A 151 12.49 -0.55 21.50
C PRO A 151 13.77 0.29 21.31
N GLY A 152 14.24 0.46 20.07
CA GLY A 152 15.43 1.24 19.74
C GLY A 152 15.16 2.73 19.53
N ALA A 153 13.90 3.17 19.50
CA ALA A 153 13.56 4.56 19.26
C ALA A 153 13.90 5.43 20.49
N ALA A 154 14.68 6.49 20.26
CA ALA A 154 15.14 7.40 21.32
C ALA A 154 13.98 8.19 21.97
N ASP A 155 12.96 8.56 21.18
CA ASP A 155 11.87 9.45 21.59
C ASP A 155 10.51 8.74 21.55
N GLY A 156 10.33 7.77 22.45
CA GLY A 156 9.09 7.02 22.62
C GLY A 156 9.09 5.71 21.83
N PRO A 157 9.32 4.55 22.47
CA PRO A 157 9.36 3.26 21.79
C PRO A 157 8.00 2.79 21.27
N TYR A 158 6.92 3.52 21.55
CA TYR A 158 5.59 3.18 21.07
C TYR A 158 5.00 4.32 20.26
N GLU A 159 4.43 4.00 19.11
CA GLU A 159 3.74 4.96 18.24
C GLU A 159 2.35 4.44 17.88
N LEU A 160 1.37 5.32 17.89
CA LEU A 160 0.03 5.07 17.36
C LEU A 160 -0.26 6.07 16.24
N GLN A 161 -0.57 5.54 15.05
CA GLN A 161 -1.03 6.32 13.91
C GLN A 161 -2.49 5.98 13.61
N VAL A 162 -3.32 7.01 13.52
CA VAL A 162 -4.71 6.93 13.08
C VAL A 162 -4.79 7.59 11.71
N ARG A 163 -5.14 6.81 10.68
CA ARG A 163 -5.32 7.29 9.32
C ARG A 163 -6.76 7.09 8.90
N PRO A 164 -7.62 8.11 9.02
CA PRO A 164 -8.95 8.10 8.45
C PRO A 164 -8.91 7.88 6.94
N HIS A 165 -9.95 7.28 6.37
CA HIS A 165 -10.10 7.24 4.91
C HIS A 165 -10.30 8.65 4.33
N LEU A 166 -10.97 9.51 5.10
CA LEU A 166 -11.18 10.93 4.79
C LEU A 166 -10.69 11.76 5.98
N GLY A 167 -9.78 12.69 5.71
CA GLY A 167 -9.23 13.60 6.72
C GLY A 167 -7.73 13.45 6.92
N ASN A 168 -7.21 14.18 7.90
CA ASN A 168 -5.77 14.20 8.17
C ASN A 168 -5.37 13.03 9.07
N PRO A 169 -4.22 12.39 8.78
CA PRO A 169 -3.67 11.40 9.70
C PRO A 169 -3.24 12.06 11.00
N LEU A 170 -3.36 11.32 12.10
CA LEU A 170 -2.87 11.68 13.41
C LEU A 170 -1.81 10.67 13.83
N ALA A 171 -0.72 11.14 14.44
CA ALA A 171 0.32 10.30 15.00
C ALA A 171 0.64 10.78 16.42
N ARG A 172 0.79 9.83 17.35
CA ARG A 172 1.15 10.08 18.75
C ARG A 172 2.20 9.07 19.19
N ARG A 173 3.13 9.51 20.03
CA ARG A 173 4.18 8.67 20.61
C ARG A 173 4.02 8.56 22.12
N PHE A 174 4.44 7.43 22.66
CA PHE A 174 4.30 7.08 24.06
C PHE A 174 5.59 6.46 24.57
N CYS A 175 5.93 6.78 25.82
CA CYS A 175 7.04 6.16 26.53
C CYS A 175 6.60 4.90 27.30
N ASP A 176 5.31 4.83 27.65
CA ASP A 176 4.72 3.73 28.39
C ASP A 176 3.86 2.83 27.49
N ARG A 177 3.98 1.51 27.71
CA ARG A 177 3.25 0.50 26.91
C ARG A 177 1.77 0.47 27.24
N ALA A 178 1.41 0.61 28.51
CA ALA A 178 0.02 0.53 28.94
C ALA A 178 -0.76 1.74 28.42
N GLU A 179 -0.20 2.95 28.51
CA GLU A 179 -0.77 4.17 27.94
C GLU A 179 -1.01 4.03 26.43
N TRP A 180 -0.02 3.50 25.70
CA TRP A 180 -0.15 3.25 24.26
C TRP A 180 -1.29 2.27 23.93
N LEU A 181 -1.43 1.18 24.70
CA LEU A 181 -2.51 0.21 24.52
C LEU A 181 -3.88 0.77 24.92
N ASP A 182 -3.94 1.61 25.94
CA ASP A 182 -5.15 2.31 26.36
C ASP A 182 -5.61 3.27 25.26
N GLU A 183 -4.70 4.07 24.71
CA GLU A 183 -5.00 4.97 23.60
C GLU A 183 -5.44 4.20 22.35
N PHE A 184 -4.80 3.06 22.04
CA PHE A 184 -5.24 2.21 20.92
C PHE A 184 -6.69 1.74 21.10
N ARG A 185 -7.06 1.31 22.31
CA ARG A 185 -8.43 0.90 22.64
C ARG A 185 -9.41 2.06 22.55
N LEU A 186 -9.03 3.23 23.08
CA LEU A 186 -9.83 4.44 23.03
C LEU A 186 -10.11 4.86 21.58
N CYS A 187 -9.07 4.94 20.74
CA CYS A 187 -9.19 5.26 19.32
C CYS A 187 -10.13 4.29 18.58
N ARG A 188 -10.10 3.00 18.91
CA ARG A 188 -11.03 2.02 18.34
C ARG A 188 -12.47 2.32 18.74
N CYS A 189 -12.71 2.54 20.03
CA CYS A 189 -14.04 2.88 20.54
C CYS A 189 -14.57 4.17 19.91
N ASP A 190 -13.73 5.19 19.72
CA ASP A 190 -14.12 6.46 19.10
C ASP A 190 -14.50 6.27 17.62
N VAL A 191 -13.71 5.50 16.86
CA VAL A 191 -14.01 5.19 15.46
C VAL A 191 -15.32 4.38 15.35
N GLU A 192 -15.51 3.41 16.24
CA GLU A 192 -16.76 2.64 16.31
C GLU A 192 -17.94 3.53 16.69
N ALA A 193 -17.79 4.47 17.63
CA ALA A 193 -18.87 5.38 18.03
C ALA A 193 -19.27 6.33 16.88
N LEU A 194 -18.28 6.85 16.14
CA LEU A 194 -18.50 7.75 15.00
C LEU A 194 -19.16 7.06 13.81
N HIS A 195 -18.97 5.75 13.66
CA HIS A 195 -19.36 5.01 12.44
C HIS A 195 -20.27 3.81 12.69
N GLY A 196 -20.56 3.46 13.94
CA GLY A 196 -21.39 2.33 14.37
C GLY A 196 -22.89 2.58 14.29
N GLY A 197 -23.31 3.73 13.77
CA GLY A 197 -24.70 4.16 13.66
C GLY A 197 -25.42 3.81 12.36
N ARG A 198 -25.19 2.64 11.74
CA ARG A 198 -26.16 2.04 10.80
C ARG A 198 -25.85 0.56 10.53
N ALA A 199 -26.51 -0.34 11.26
CA ALA A 199 -26.69 -1.69 10.76
C ALA A 199 -27.45 -1.62 9.41
N PRO A 200 -27.07 -2.36 8.36
CA PRO A 200 -27.95 -2.55 7.22
C PRO A 200 -29.25 -3.17 7.75
N ARG A 201 -30.34 -2.41 7.66
CA ARG A 201 -31.67 -2.88 7.99
C ARG A 201 -31.91 -4.17 7.18
N PRO A 202 -32.15 -5.33 7.80
CA PRO A 202 -32.53 -6.52 7.06
C PRO A 202 -33.76 -6.13 6.21
N ALA A 203 -33.72 -6.49 4.93
CA ALA A 203 -34.82 -6.25 4.00
C ALA A 203 -36.12 -6.66 4.70
N ALA A 204 -37.02 -5.68 4.88
CA ALA A 204 -38.29 -5.96 5.52
C ALA A 204 -39.01 -7.00 4.68
N THR A 205 -39.19 -8.19 5.25
CA THR A 205 -40.06 -9.21 4.68
C THR A 205 -41.41 -8.55 4.41
N PRO A 206 -41.95 -8.60 3.18
CA PRO A 206 -43.24 -8.01 2.90
C PRO A 206 -44.27 -8.70 3.81
N VAL A 207 -44.87 -7.92 4.69
CA VAL A 207 -46.02 -8.34 5.50
C VAL A 207 -47.12 -8.66 4.50
N ALA A 208 -47.45 -9.94 4.38
CA ALA A 208 -48.59 -10.38 3.60
C ALA A 208 -49.86 -9.82 4.24
N THR A 209 -50.48 -8.86 3.57
CA THR A 209 -51.78 -8.31 3.94
C THR A 209 -52.82 -9.42 3.75
N ALA A 210 -53.17 -10.13 4.82
CA ALA A 210 -54.29 -11.06 4.81
C ALA A 210 -55.60 -10.27 4.80
N THR A 211 -56.21 -10.16 3.61
CA THR A 211 -57.56 -9.64 3.42
C THR A 211 -58.54 -10.55 4.15
N ARG A 212 -59.08 -10.07 5.26
CA ARG A 212 -60.17 -10.71 5.99
C ARG A 212 -61.48 -10.44 5.24
N THR A 213 -61.87 -11.35 4.35
CA THR A 213 -63.21 -11.33 3.73
C THR A 213 -64.18 -12.04 4.67
N GLY A 214 -65.04 -11.26 5.31
CA GLY A 214 -66.25 -11.74 5.99
C GLY A 214 -67.49 -11.30 5.22
N ALA A 215 -68.60 -11.98 5.51
CA ALA A 215 -69.96 -11.89 4.95
C ALA A 215 -70.17 -12.71 3.66
N ARG A 216 -71.19 -13.56 3.53
CA ARG A 216 -72.40 -13.78 4.33
C ARG A 216 -72.96 -15.16 3.97
#